data_AF-A0A951NBB4-F1
#
_entry.id   AF-A0A951NBB4-F1
#
_cell.length_a   1.000
_cell.length_b   1.000
_cell.length_c   1.000
_cell.angle_alpha   90.00
_cell.angle_beta   90.00
_cell.angle_gamma   90.00
#
_symmetry.space_group_name_H-M   'P 1'
#
loop_
_entity.id
_entity.type
_entity.pdbx_description
1 polymer ?
#
loop_
_entity_poly.entity_id
_entity_poly.type
_entity_poly.pdbx_seq_one_letter_code
_entity_poly.pdbx_strand_id
1 'polypeptide(L)'
;MAASIDPERLPNRAEGPNGAAKVRPRRTPEKQRGPVTLRRGQVQSSTTDQRLLDTRGPSDWVHTDPWRVLRIQTEFVEGFGLLAELPRAVSVFGSARTPRDDPEYDLARRLGGALADAGWAVITGGGPGIMEAANRGASEAGGLSVGLGIELPFEQSLNDWVDLGLEFRYFFARKTMFVKYAQAFVILPGGFGTMDELFEALTLVQTRKVNQFPVILMGAEFWAPLLAWLRDTLTPRGLISPEDLELFQVTDDVDDAVRRIGVAFAERTDQPPVATGEEHPGSTDD
;
A
#
# COMPACT_ATOMS: atom_id res chain seq x y z
N MET A 1 12.82 53.69 -72.90
CA MET A 1 12.41 54.96 -73.54
C MET A 1 11.08 55.35 -72.95
N ALA A 2 11.03 56.50 -72.28
CA ALA A 2 9.87 56.98 -71.52
C ALA A 2 8.87 57.74 -72.41
N ALA A 3 7.58 57.61 -72.10
CA ALA A 3 6.48 58.57 -72.33
C ALA A 3 5.20 57.92 -71.81
N SER A 4 4.15 58.57 -71.31
CA SER A 4 3.87 59.88 -70.72
C SER A 4 2.42 59.75 -70.21
N ILE A 5 2.04 60.59 -69.24
CA ILE A 5 0.74 60.63 -68.56
C ILE A 5 -0.35 61.24 -69.47
N ASP A 6 -1.61 60.74 -69.44
CA ASP A 6 -2.80 61.58 -69.18
C ASP A 6 -4.08 60.75 -68.85
N PRO A 7 -4.97 61.25 -67.95
CA PRO A 7 -6.06 60.51 -67.33
C PRO A 7 -7.45 60.81 -67.95
N GLU A 8 -8.45 60.12 -67.41
CA GLU A 8 -9.90 60.39 -67.53
C GLU A 8 -10.58 60.24 -68.90
N ARG A 9 -11.23 59.08 -69.08
CA ARG A 9 -12.56 58.97 -69.71
C ARG A 9 -13.29 57.72 -69.20
N LEU A 10 -14.15 57.90 -68.21
CA LEU A 10 -15.39 57.11 -68.04
C LEU A 10 -16.51 57.90 -68.77
N PRO A 11 -17.66 57.31 -69.15
CA PRO A 11 -18.27 56.10 -68.58
C PRO A 11 -18.88 55.13 -69.62
N ASN A 12 -19.20 53.90 -69.22
CA ASN A 12 -20.59 53.43 -69.37
C ASN A 12 -20.90 52.23 -68.47
N ARG A 13 -22.04 52.32 -67.78
CA ARG A 13 -22.64 51.23 -67.01
C ARG A 13 -23.21 50.18 -67.95
N ALA A 14 -22.95 48.91 -67.65
CA ALA A 14 -23.86 47.82 -67.94
C ALA A 14 -23.82 46.86 -66.75
N GLU A 15 -24.84 46.99 -65.90
CA GLU A 15 -25.17 46.02 -64.86
C GLU A 15 -25.57 44.69 -65.51
N GLY A 16 -24.85 43.63 -65.20
CA GLY A 16 -25.25 42.24 -65.45
C GLY A 16 -25.46 41.54 -64.10
N PRO A 17 -26.59 40.84 -63.88
CA PRO A 17 -27.01 40.46 -62.54
C PRO A 17 -26.32 39.17 -62.05
N ASN A 18 -26.01 39.19 -60.76
CA ASN A 18 -26.10 38.04 -59.87
C ASN A 18 -25.05 36.92 -60.04
N GLY A 19 -23.78 37.28 -59.86
CA GLY A 19 -22.81 36.34 -59.31
C GLY A 19 -23.12 36.11 -57.83
N ALA A 20 -24.00 35.16 -57.52
CA ALA A 20 -24.20 34.69 -56.17
C ALA A 20 -22.88 34.10 -55.67
N ALA A 21 -22.05 34.94 -55.04
CA ALA A 21 -20.93 34.48 -54.24
C ALA A 21 -21.53 33.54 -53.19
N LYS A 22 -21.27 32.23 -53.34
CA LYS A 22 -21.55 31.25 -52.30
C LYS A 22 -20.76 31.69 -51.07
N VAL A 23 -21.39 32.46 -50.20
CA VAL A 23 -20.89 32.76 -48.86
C VAL A 23 -20.76 31.39 -48.20
N ARG A 24 -19.53 30.85 -48.18
CA ARG A 24 -19.24 29.64 -47.40
C ARG A 24 -19.73 29.95 -45.99
N PRO A 25 -20.65 29.16 -45.41
CA PRO A 25 -21.14 29.44 -44.08
C PRO A 25 -19.93 29.53 -43.16
N ARG A 26 -19.79 30.67 -42.47
CA ARG A 26 -18.66 30.98 -41.59
C ARG A 26 -18.59 29.82 -40.60
N ARG A 27 -17.60 28.91 -40.79
CA ARG A 27 -17.48 27.69 -39.99
C ARG A 27 -17.46 28.14 -38.54
N THR A 28 -18.50 27.75 -37.81
CA THR A 28 -18.61 28.13 -36.41
C THR A 28 -17.36 27.60 -35.71
N PRO A 29 -16.65 28.41 -34.90
CA PRO A 29 -15.49 27.92 -34.17
C PRO A 29 -15.91 26.67 -33.40
N GLU A 30 -15.26 25.55 -33.68
CA GLU A 30 -15.55 24.24 -33.14
C GLU A 30 -14.24 23.68 -32.60
N LYS A 31 -14.24 23.24 -31.34
CA LYS A 31 -13.08 22.67 -30.67
C LYS A 31 -13.49 21.40 -29.95
N GLN A 32 -12.82 20.30 -30.28
CA GLN A 32 -13.00 19.02 -29.60
C GLN A 32 -12.04 18.94 -28.40
N ARG A 33 -12.55 18.55 -27.23
CA ARG A 33 -11.81 18.42 -25.97
C ARG A 33 -12.18 17.09 -25.32
N GLY A 34 -11.39 16.06 -25.60
CA GLY A 34 -11.73 14.69 -25.21
C GLY A 34 -13.09 14.28 -25.80
N PRO A 35 -14.05 13.79 -24.98
CA PRO A 35 -15.37 13.40 -25.47
C PRO A 35 -16.30 14.59 -25.79
N VAL A 36 -15.89 15.84 -25.50
CA VAL A 36 -16.76 17.02 -25.61
C VAL A 36 -16.46 17.84 -26.86
N THR A 37 -17.51 18.26 -27.58
CA THR A 37 -17.41 19.22 -28.70
C THR A 37 -17.97 20.57 -28.29
N LEU A 38 -17.15 21.62 -28.35
CA LEU A 38 -17.53 22.99 -27.99
C LEU A 38 -17.69 23.84 -29.25
N ARG A 39 -18.74 24.66 -29.31
CA ARG A 39 -19.04 25.55 -30.46
C ARG A 39 -19.42 26.97 -30.00
N ARG A 40 -19.22 27.96 -30.89
CA ARG A 40 -19.61 29.37 -30.67
C ARG A 40 -18.96 29.95 -29.40
N GLY A 41 -19.72 30.67 -28.57
CA GLY A 41 -19.25 31.30 -27.33
C GLY A 41 -18.79 30.33 -26.24
N GLN A 42 -18.91 29.02 -26.45
CA GLN A 42 -18.39 28.01 -25.53
C GLN A 42 -16.92 27.63 -25.84
N VAL A 43 -16.35 28.12 -26.95
CA VAL A 43 -14.94 27.89 -27.29
C VAL A 43 -14.06 28.80 -26.43
N GLN A 44 -13.34 28.19 -25.49
CA GLN A 44 -12.38 28.88 -24.63
C GLN A 44 -11.11 29.28 -25.42
N SER A 45 -10.54 30.44 -25.10
CA SER A 45 -9.35 31.00 -25.77
C SER A 45 -8.05 30.29 -25.41
N SER A 46 -7.92 29.76 -24.18
CA SER A 46 -6.75 28.98 -23.76
C SER A 46 -6.97 27.46 -23.91
N THR A 47 -5.88 26.71 -24.05
CA THR A 47 -5.91 25.24 -24.03
C THR A 47 -6.04 24.72 -22.60
N THR A 48 -6.38 23.44 -22.44
CA THR A 48 -6.37 22.79 -21.12
C THR A 48 -4.98 22.81 -20.51
N ASP A 49 -3.98 22.41 -21.30
CA ASP A 49 -2.59 22.28 -20.84
C ASP A 49 -2.00 23.63 -20.45
N GLN A 50 -2.28 24.68 -21.23
CA GLN A 50 -1.84 26.03 -20.88
C GLN A 50 -2.36 26.44 -19.49
N ARG A 51 -3.61 26.12 -19.15
CA ARG A 51 -4.15 26.43 -17.83
C ARG A 51 -3.53 25.56 -16.72
N LEU A 52 -3.27 24.29 -16.99
CA LEU A 52 -2.62 23.38 -16.04
C LEU A 52 -1.17 23.77 -15.76
N LEU A 53 -0.42 24.15 -16.80
CA LEU A 53 1.03 24.36 -16.74
C LEU A 53 1.42 25.80 -16.36
N ASP A 54 0.67 26.81 -16.80
CA ASP A 54 1.03 28.22 -16.57
C ASP A 54 0.41 28.80 -15.28
N THR A 55 -0.59 28.14 -14.70
CA THR A 55 -1.32 28.68 -13.54
C THR A 55 -0.85 28.04 -12.25
N ARG A 56 -0.40 28.85 -11.29
CA ARG A 56 -0.20 28.45 -9.88
C ARG A 56 -1.36 29.01 -9.06
N GLY A 57 -2.45 28.25 -8.98
CA GLY A 57 -3.60 28.60 -8.14
C GLY A 57 -3.28 28.48 -6.63
N PRO A 58 -4.24 28.80 -5.74
CA PRO A 58 -4.09 28.57 -4.31
C PRO A 58 -3.76 27.11 -4.00
N SER A 59 -2.92 26.87 -2.99
CA SER A 59 -2.44 25.53 -2.64
C SER A 59 -3.17 24.87 -1.46
N ASP A 60 -4.12 25.55 -0.81
CA ASP A 60 -4.74 25.07 0.43
C ASP A 60 -5.38 23.67 0.31
N TRP A 61 -5.82 23.31 -0.91
CA TRP A 61 -6.39 21.99 -1.19
C TRP A 61 -5.41 20.84 -0.91
N VAL A 62 -4.09 21.05 -0.89
CA VAL A 62 -3.12 19.99 -0.57
C VAL A 62 -3.15 19.56 0.91
N HIS A 63 -3.81 20.34 1.76
CA HIS A 63 -3.92 20.10 3.20
C HIS A 63 -5.34 19.66 3.63
N THR A 64 -6.27 19.51 2.68
CA THR A 64 -7.65 19.09 2.96
C THR A 64 -7.84 17.58 2.81
N ASP A 65 -8.89 17.05 3.43
CA ASP A 65 -9.18 15.61 3.42
C ASP A 65 -9.40 15.01 2.02
N PRO A 66 -10.06 15.68 1.05
CA PRO A 66 -10.16 15.16 -0.31
C PRO A 66 -8.80 14.85 -0.95
N TRP A 67 -7.79 15.69 -0.72
CA TRP A 67 -6.44 15.42 -1.21
C TRP A 67 -5.72 14.34 -0.40
N ARG A 68 -5.97 14.27 0.92
CA ARG A 68 -5.47 13.17 1.75
C ARG A 68 -6.00 11.82 1.27
N VAL A 69 -7.27 11.72 0.89
CA VAL A 69 -7.84 10.49 0.32
C VAL A 69 -7.07 10.04 -0.93
N LEU A 70 -6.74 10.97 -1.82
CA LEU A 70 -5.94 10.65 -3.01
C LEU A 70 -4.52 10.19 -2.64
N ARG A 71 -3.87 10.81 -1.66
CA ARG A 71 -2.56 10.36 -1.16
C ARG A 71 -2.61 8.97 -0.52
N ILE A 72 -3.64 8.72 0.28
CA ILE A 72 -3.89 7.42 0.91
C ILE A 72 -4.09 6.35 -0.17
N GLN A 73 -4.91 6.65 -1.19
CA GLN A 73 -5.10 5.76 -2.32
C GLN A 73 -3.78 5.45 -3.04
N THR A 74 -2.93 6.46 -3.24
CA THR A 74 -1.60 6.28 -3.83
C THR A 74 -0.74 5.30 -3.03
N GLU A 75 -0.68 5.41 -1.70
CA GLU A 75 0.10 4.46 -0.88
C GLU A 75 -0.41 3.02 -0.99
N PHE A 76 -1.72 2.81 -1.12
CA PHE A 76 -2.26 1.48 -1.40
C PHE A 76 -1.90 0.97 -2.80
N VAL A 77 -1.97 1.82 -3.82
CA VAL A 77 -1.59 1.46 -5.19
C VAL A 77 -0.11 1.09 -5.28
N GLU A 78 0.76 1.91 -4.69
CA GLU A 78 2.21 1.68 -4.66
C GLU A 78 2.56 0.43 -3.85
N GLY A 79 2.02 0.30 -2.64
CA GLY A 79 2.23 -0.88 -1.80
C GLY A 79 1.75 -2.17 -2.47
N PHE A 80 0.57 -2.14 -3.11
CA PHE A 80 0.06 -3.33 -3.79
C PHE A 80 0.84 -3.68 -5.06
N GLY A 81 1.29 -2.67 -5.81
CA GLY A 81 2.07 -2.88 -7.03
C GLY A 81 3.46 -3.45 -6.74
N LEU A 82 4.18 -2.87 -5.77
CA LEU A 82 5.55 -3.27 -5.44
C LEU A 82 5.64 -4.63 -4.74
N LEU A 83 4.61 -5.00 -3.97
CA LEU A 83 4.57 -6.29 -3.26
C LEU A 83 3.80 -7.37 -4.05
N ALA A 84 3.34 -7.09 -5.28
CA ALA A 84 2.48 -7.99 -6.05
C ALA A 84 3.10 -9.37 -6.31
N GLU A 85 4.41 -9.41 -6.55
CA GLU A 85 5.16 -10.64 -6.88
C GLU A 85 5.96 -11.16 -5.67
N LEU A 86 5.64 -10.68 -4.47
CA LEU A 86 6.31 -11.15 -3.27
C LEU A 86 6.08 -12.67 -3.13
N PRO A 87 7.14 -13.47 -2.94
CA PRO A 87 6.97 -14.88 -2.61
C PRO A 87 6.28 -15.00 -1.25
N ARG A 88 6.01 -16.24 -0.83
CA ARG A 88 5.54 -16.51 0.52
C ARG A 88 6.45 -15.81 1.55
N ALA A 89 5.85 -15.17 2.55
CA ALA A 89 6.54 -14.28 3.45
C ALA A 89 6.03 -14.39 4.88
N VAL A 90 6.90 -14.02 5.82
CA VAL A 90 6.62 -13.94 7.25
C VAL A 90 6.93 -12.53 7.71
N SER A 91 6.00 -11.90 8.42
CA SER A 91 6.24 -10.61 9.04
C SER A 91 6.82 -10.82 10.44
N VAL A 92 7.95 -10.17 10.71
CA VAL A 92 8.68 -10.27 11.98
C VAL A 92 8.65 -8.91 12.68
N PHE A 93 8.21 -8.92 13.94
CA PHE A 93 8.08 -7.73 14.77
C PHE A 93 8.88 -7.87 16.06
N GLY A 94 9.34 -6.74 16.58
CA GLY A 94 10.03 -6.66 17.86
C GLY A 94 10.55 -5.26 18.13
N SER A 95 11.28 -5.11 19.23
CA SER A 95 11.81 -3.83 19.68
C SER A 95 12.74 -3.17 18.67
N ALA A 96 12.50 -1.89 18.38
CA ALA A 96 13.45 -1.01 17.67
C ALA A 96 14.66 -0.60 18.52
N ARG A 97 14.68 -0.97 19.80
CA ARG A 97 15.66 -0.49 20.79
C ARG A 97 16.64 -1.57 21.25
N THR A 98 16.45 -2.82 20.80
CA THR A 98 17.31 -3.93 21.21
C THR A 98 18.74 -3.75 20.66
N PRO A 99 19.77 -3.74 21.50
CA PRO A 99 21.17 -3.67 21.08
C PRO A 99 21.62 -4.88 20.25
N ARG A 100 22.66 -4.72 19.44
CA ARG A 100 23.20 -5.81 18.59
C ARG A 100 23.86 -6.95 19.36
N ASP A 101 24.32 -6.69 20.58
CA ASP A 101 24.93 -7.65 21.50
C ASP A 101 23.92 -8.35 22.42
N ASP A 102 22.64 -8.01 22.29
CA ASP A 102 21.56 -8.61 23.06
C ASP A 102 21.23 -10.04 22.52
N PRO A 103 21.00 -11.04 23.39
CA PRO A 103 20.57 -12.37 22.98
C PRO A 103 19.30 -12.39 22.11
N GLU A 104 18.37 -11.45 22.32
CA GLU A 104 17.15 -11.33 21.52
C GLU A 104 17.44 -10.87 20.09
N TYR A 105 18.49 -10.04 19.89
CA TYR A 105 18.97 -9.66 18.56
C TYR A 105 19.54 -10.87 17.83
N ASP A 106 20.37 -11.69 18.49
CA ASP A 106 20.89 -12.92 17.89
C ASP A 106 19.77 -13.90 17.54
N LEU A 107 18.78 -14.05 18.43
CA LEU A 107 17.59 -14.87 18.19
C LEU A 107 16.84 -14.42 16.93
N ALA A 108 16.58 -13.12 16.79
CA ALA A 108 15.92 -12.54 15.61
C ALA A 108 16.72 -12.74 14.32
N ARG A 109 18.05 -12.61 14.39
CA ARG A 109 18.93 -12.85 13.24
C ARG A 109 18.93 -14.31 12.81
N ARG A 110 19.01 -15.24 13.75
CA ARG A 110 18.91 -16.67 13.49
C ARG A 110 17.55 -17.04 12.90
N LEU A 111 16.47 -16.46 13.42
CA LEU A 111 15.13 -16.61 12.86
C LEU A 111 15.06 -16.12 11.41
N GLY A 112 15.58 -14.93 11.11
CA GLY A 112 15.60 -14.38 9.76
C GLY A 112 16.30 -15.29 8.76
N GLY A 113 17.47 -15.84 9.14
CA GLY A 113 18.20 -16.80 8.33
C GLY A 113 17.44 -18.11 8.11
N ALA A 114 16.89 -18.69 9.18
CA ALA A 114 16.13 -19.94 9.08
C ALA A 114 14.85 -19.80 8.24
N LEU A 115 14.17 -18.65 8.31
CA LEU A 115 13.03 -18.34 7.44
C LEU A 115 13.45 -18.26 5.97
N ALA A 116 14.55 -17.57 5.67
CA ALA A 116 15.10 -17.48 4.32
C ALA A 116 15.51 -18.85 3.77
N ASP A 117 16.22 -19.67 4.55
CA ASP A 117 16.61 -21.04 4.18
C ASP A 117 15.40 -21.93 3.89
N ALA A 118 14.30 -21.71 4.62
CA ALA A 118 13.02 -22.38 4.37
C ALA A 118 12.22 -21.77 3.20
N GLY A 119 12.76 -20.78 2.48
CA GLY A 119 12.16 -20.17 1.30
C GLY A 119 11.03 -19.20 1.61
N TRP A 120 11.09 -18.53 2.76
CA TRP A 120 10.20 -17.42 3.11
C TRP A 120 10.92 -16.09 2.93
N ALA A 121 10.27 -15.11 2.30
CA ALA A 121 10.68 -13.73 2.45
C ALA A 121 10.44 -13.25 3.89
N VAL A 122 11.27 -12.34 4.37
CA VAL A 122 11.15 -11.75 5.70
C VAL A 122 10.73 -10.30 5.58
N ILE A 123 9.54 -9.98 6.10
CA ILE A 123 9.01 -8.62 6.13
C ILE A 123 9.21 -8.06 7.53
N THR A 124 9.76 -6.85 7.64
CA THR A 124 9.85 -6.15 8.93
C THR A 124 9.40 -4.70 8.78
N GLY A 125 9.39 -3.97 9.88
CA GLY A 125 9.22 -2.52 9.86
C GLY A 125 10.42 -1.73 9.32
N GLY A 126 11.50 -2.38 8.91
CA GLY A 126 12.69 -1.76 8.31
C GLY A 126 13.56 -0.95 9.27
N GLY A 127 13.17 -0.81 10.54
CA GLY A 127 13.92 -0.04 11.53
C GLY A 127 15.12 -0.78 12.15
N PRO A 128 15.77 -0.18 13.16
CA PRO A 128 16.86 -0.80 13.91
C PRO A 128 16.37 -1.91 14.86
N GLY A 129 17.30 -2.49 15.64
CA GLY A 129 17.00 -3.49 16.67
C GLY A 129 16.57 -4.82 16.09
N ILE A 130 15.50 -5.41 16.62
CA ILE A 130 14.99 -6.72 16.20
C ILE A 130 14.62 -6.75 14.72
N MET A 131 14.08 -5.64 14.18
CA MET A 131 13.73 -5.54 12.76
C MET A 131 14.98 -5.68 11.89
N GLU A 132 16.03 -4.92 12.20
CA GLU A 132 17.33 -5.03 11.53
C GLU A 132 17.91 -6.44 11.66
N ALA A 133 17.84 -7.05 12.85
CA ALA A 133 18.36 -8.40 13.07
C ALA A 133 17.70 -9.43 12.14
N ALA A 134 16.37 -9.41 12.05
CA ALA A 134 15.61 -10.30 11.18
C ALA A 134 15.91 -10.05 9.70
N ASN A 135 15.95 -8.78 9.27
CA ASN A 135 16.36 -8.41 7.89
C ASN A 135 17.77 -8.92 7.57
N ARG A 136 18.72 -8.68 8.49
CA ARG A 136 20.11 -9.12 8.38
C ARG A 136 20.22 -10.62 8.23
N GLY A 137 19.52 -11.38 9.08
CA GLY A 137 19.50 -12.84 9.00
C GLY A 137 19.04 -13.34 7.65
N ALA A 138 17.94 -12.79 7.14
CA ALA A 138 17.38 -13.17 5.84
C ALA A 138 18.32 -12.82 4.67
N SER A 139 18.85 -11.59 4.67
CA SER A 139 19.75 -11.10 3.63
C SER A 139 21.08 -11.87 3.60
N GLU A 140 21.68 -12.17 4.76
CA GLU A 140 22.91 -12.97 4.86
C GLU A 140 22.73 -14.42 4.39
N ALA A 141 21.52 -14.98 4.52
CA ALA A 141 21.16 -16.30 3.98
C ALA A 141 20.79 -16.27 2.48
N GLY A 142 20.80 -15.09 1.85
CA GLY A 142 20.44 -14.92 0.43
C GLY A 142 18.93 -14.98 0.17
N GLY A 143 18.10 -14.87 1.21
CA GLY A 143 16.65 -14.71 1.09
C GLY A 143 16.24 -13.26 0.83
N LEU A 144 14.97 -13.06 0.46
CA LEU A 144 14.43 -11.73 0.22
C LEU A 144 14.09 -11.02 1.54
N SER A 145 14.75 -9.90 1.80
CA SER A 145 14.54 -9.05 2.97
C SER A 145 13.74 -7.79 2.61
N VAL A 146 12.56 -7.62 3.23
CA VAL A 146 11.63 -6.52 2.97
C VAL A 146 11.56 -5.59 4.20
N GLY A 147 11.60 -4.29 3.95
CA GLY A 147 11.43 -3.26 4.97
C GLY A 147 10.27 -2.33 4.63
N LEU A 148 9.21 -2.38 5.43
CA LEU A 148 8.09 -1.45 5.32
C LEU A 148 8.30 -0.36 6.37
N GLY A 149 8.93 0.74 6.00
CA GLY A 149 9.19 1.89 6.85
C GLY A 149 7.95 2.76 7.12
N ILE A 150 8.10 3.72 8.03
CA ILE A 150 7.05 4.70 8.34
C ILE A 150 7.70 6.05 8.61
N GLU A 151 7.11 7.13 8.08
CA GLU A 151 7.50 8.50 8.38
C GLU A 151 7.33 8.79 9.88
N LEU A 152 8.42 9.21 10.52
CA LEU A 152 8.47 9.59 11.94
C LEU A 152 9.08 10.99 12.08
N PRO A 153 8.81 11.71 13.18
CA PRO A 153 9.30 13.07 13.39
C PRO A 153 10.82 13.15 13.67
N PHE A 154 11.51 12.01 13.72
CA PHE A 154 12.96 11.90 13.92
C PHE A 154 13.56 11.09 12.77
N GLU A 155 14.85 11.31 12.52
CA GLU A 155 15.57 10.66 11.42
C GLU A 155 15.65 9.15 11.68
N GLN A 156 14.90 8.39 10.89
CA GLN A 156 14.94 6.94 10.84
C GLN A 156 14.86 6.54 9.37
N SER A 157 15.92 5.92 8.86
CA SER A 157 15.94 5.29 7.55
C SER A 157 15.69 3.78 7.70
N LEU A 158 15.36 3.13 6.59
CA LEU A 158 15.50 1.69 6.48
C LEU A 158 16.92 1.26 6.84
N ASN A 159 17.04 0.10 7.49
CA ASN A 159 18.34 -0.49 7.82
C ASN A 159 19.04 -1.04 6.56
N ASP A 160 20.36 -1.21 6.66
CA ASP A 160 21.23 -1.58 5.52
C ASP A 160 20.98 -2.99 4.95
N TRP A 161 20.14 -3.80 5.60
CA TRP A 161 19.87 -5.19 5.23
C TRP A 161 18.52 -5.37 4.53
N VAL A 162 17.84 -4.27 4.19
CA VAL A 162 16.59 -4.28 3.42
C VAL A 162 16.92 -4.31 1.92
N ASP A 163 16.45 -5.34 1.21
CA ASP A 163 16.59 -5.46 -0.24
C ASP A 163 15.43 -4.74 -0.97
N LEU A 164 14.21 -4.88 -0.45
CA LEU A 164 12.99 -4.24 -0.95
C LEU A 164 12.40 -3.31 0.11
N GLY A 165 12.53 -2.01 -0.11
CA GLY A 165 12.10 -0.97 0.83
C GLY A 165 10.89 -0.17 0.34
N LEU A 166 9.92 0.06 1.23
CA LEU A 166 8.82 0.99 1.04
C LEU A 166 8.73 1.93 2.25
N GLU A 167 8.51 3.22 2.02
CA GLU A 167 8.30 4.20 3.09
C GLU A 167 6.86 4.71 3.06
N PHE A 168 6.11 4.42 4.13
CA PHE A 168 4.71 4.84 4.26
C PHE A 168 4.60 6.13 5.07
N ARG A 169 3.56 6.93 4.84
CA ARG A 169 3.18 8.02 5.76
C ARG A 169 2.03 7.61 6.65
N TYR A 170 1.14 6.76 6.15
CA TYR A 170 -0.07 6.36 6.87
C TYR A 170 0.09 4.98 7.51
N PHE A 171 0.04 4.94 8.85
CA PHE A 171 0.16 3.70 9.64
C PHE A 171 -0.76 2.58 9.16
N PHE A 172 -2.03 2.89 8.86
CA PHE A 172 -3.01 1.88 8.47
C PHE A 172 -2.76 1.30 7.07
N ALA A 173 -2.15 2.06 6.16
CA ALA A 173 -1.75 1.54 4.85
C ALA A 173 -0.61 0.53 5.01
N ARG A 174 0.40 0.90 5.81
CA ARG A 174 1.52 0.01 6.18
C ARG A 174 1.05 -1.28 6.87
N LYS A 175 0.19 -1.17 7.88
CA LYS A 175 -0.41 -2.31 8.60
C LYS A 175 -1.11 -3.30 7.67
N THR A 176 -1.86 -2.77 6.70
CA THR A 176 -2.50 -3.61 5.69
C THR A 176 -1.49 -4.45 4.92
N MET A 177 -0.31 -3.90 4.61
CA MET A 177 0.73 -4.62 3.86
C MET A 177 1.35 -5.75 4.69
N PHE A 178 1.57 -5.54 6.00
CA PHE A 178 2.08 -6.60 6.88
C PHE A 178 1.18 -7.83 6.89
N VAL A 179 -0.13 -7.63 6.97
CA VAL A 179 -1.11 -8.72 7.03
C VAL A 179 -1.34 -9.34 5.66
N LYS A 180 -1.53 -8.51 4.62
CA LYS A 180 -1.91 -8.98 3.27
C LYS A 180 -0.84 -9.87 2.63
N TYR A 181 0.43 -9.53 2.82
CA TYR A 181 1.54 -10.19 2.12
C TYR A 181 2.25 -11.27 2.95
N ALA A 182 1.96 -11.36 4.25
CA ALA A 182 2.48 -12.43 5.10
C ALA A 182 1.52 -13.62 5.19
N GLN A 183 2.07 -14.78 5.58
CA GLN A 183 1.29 -15.96 5.96
C GLN A 183 1.39 -16.25 7.45
N ALA A 184 2.31 -15.61 8.16
CA ALA A 184 2.51 -15.76 9.58
C ALA A 184 3.10 -14.48 10.17
N PHE A 185 2.85 -14.27 11.46
CA PHE A 185 3.57 -13.29 12.27
C PHE A 185 4.48 -14.01 13.26
N VAL A 186 5.73 -13.53 13.37
CA VAL A 186 6.61 -13.87 14.49
C VAL A 186 6.90 -12.61 15.29
N ILE A 187 6.57 -12.66 16.57
CA ILE A 187 6.61 -11.53 17.50
C ILE A 187 7.68 -11.81 18.55
N LEU A 188 8.78 -11.08 18.47
CA LEU A 188 9.84 -11.05 19.46
C LEU A 188 9.59 -9.94 20.50
N PRO A 189 10.32 -9.93 21.62
CA PRO A 189 10.13 -8.94 22.68
C PRO A 189 10.18 -7.50 22.16
N GLY A 190 9.25 -6.68 22.65
CA GLY A 190 8.96 -5.39 22.04
C GLY A 190 8.09 -4.46 22.85
N GLY A 191 8.03 -3.19 22.41
CA GLY A 191 7.24 -2.13 23.03
C GLY A 191 5.85 -1.98 22.42
N PHE A 192 5.29 -0.76 22.48
CA PHE A 192 3.92 -0.49 22.02
C PHE A 192 3.67 -0.82 20.55
N GLY A 193 4.61 -0.54 19.65
CA GLY A 193 4.44 -0.90 18.22
C GLY A 193 4.31 -2.41 18.03
N THR A 194 5.09 -3.21 18.76
CA THR A 194 5.02 -4.67 18.73
C THR A 194 3.70 -5.18 19.32
N MET A 195 3.22 -4.56 20.41
CA MET A 195 1.94 -4.92 21.02
C MET A 195 0.75 -4.57 20.10
N ASP A 196 0.82 -3.43 19.41
CA ASP A 196 -0.19 -3.00 18.44
C ASP A 196 -0.37 -4.06 17.33
N GLU A 197 0.72 -4.49 16.72
CA GLU A 197 0.71 -5.52 15.66
C GLU A 197 0.28 -6.90 16.19
N LEU A 198 0.71 -7.27 17.41
CA LEU A 198 0.27 -8.51 18.06
C LEU A 198 -1.26 -8.53 18.24
N PHE A 199 -1.83 -7.52 18.90
CA PHE A 199 -3.26 -7.52 19.19
C PHE A 199 -4.11 -7.28 17.94
N GLU A 200 -3.59 -6.57 16.93
CA GLU A 200 -4.24 -6.47 15.63
C GLU A 200 -4.34 -7.84 14.96
N ALA A 201 -3.25 -8.61 14.89
CA ALA A 201 -3.26 -9.96 14.33
C ALA A 201 -4.22 -10.88 15.08
N LEU A 202 -4.16 -10.90 16.42
CA LEU A 202 -5.08 -11.72 17.23
C LEU A 202 -6.54 -11.36 16.98
N THR A 203 -6.86 -10.07 16.90
CA THR A 203 -8.24 -9.61 16.63
C THR A 203 -8.69 -10.03 15.23
N LEU A 204 -7.81 -9.95 14.22
CA LEU A 204 -8.12 -10.37 12.85
C LEU A 204 -8.38 -11.88 12.74
N VAL A 205 -7.62 -12.71 13.47
CA VAL A 205 -7.85 -14.16 13.51
C VAL A 205 -9.10 -14.50 14.30
N GLN A 206 -9.28 -13.92 15.50
CA GLN A 206 -10.47 -14.09 16.34
C GLN A 206 -11.76 -13.78 15.56
N THR A 207 -11.77 -12.69 14.80
CA THR A 207 -12.93 -12.26 14.01
C THR A 207 -13.03 -12.93 12.63
N ARG A 208 -12.15 -13.90 12.33
CA ARG A 208 -12.10 -14.63 11.05
C ARG A 208 -11.96 -13.73 9.82
N LYS A 209 -11.36 -12.55 10.00
CA LYS A 209 -10.98 -11.64 8.90
C LYS A 209 -9.75 -12.16 8.16
N VAL A 210 -8.91 -12.90 8.87
CA VAL A 210 -7.85 -13.72 8.29
C VAL A 210 -7.97 -15.12 8.89
N ASN A 211 -8.04 -16.14 8.03
CA ASN A 211 -8.11 -17.53 8.46
C ASN A 211 -6.72 -18.18 8.38
N GLN A 212 -6.43 -19.07 9.34
CA GLN A 212 -5.18 -19.86 9.38
C GLN A 212 -3.93 -18.99 9.24
N PHE A 213 -3.79 -18.03 10.16
CA PHE A 213 -2.66 -17.11 10.23
C PHE A 213 -1.92 -17.33 11.56
N PRO A 214 -0.88 -18.18 11.60
CA PRO A 214 -0.16 -18.44 12.84
C PRO A 214 0.51 -17.16 13.37
N VAL A 215 0.28 -16.91 14.66
CA VAL A 215 0.97 -15.88 15.44
C VAL A 215 1.91 -16.60 16.41
N ILE A 216 3.22 -16.40 16.25
CA ILE A 216 4.24 -17.05 17.06
C ILE A 216 4.93 -16.01 17.93
N LEU A 217 4.94 -16.23 19.24
CA LEU A 217 5.64 -15.41 20.21
C LEU A 217 6.98 -16.09 20.55
N MET A 218 8.08 -15.36 20.39
CA MET A 218 9.41 -15.80 20.82
C MET A 218 9.90 -14.96 22.00
N GLY A 219 10.62 -15.57 22.95
CA GLY A 219 10.97 -14.96 24.22
C GLY A 219 9.96 -15.31 25.31
N ALA A 220 9.81 -16.59 25.63
CA ALA A 220 8.75 -17.10 26.51
C ALA A 220 8.73 -16.40 27.89
N GLU A 221 9.90 -16.12 28.46
CA GLU A 221 10.02 -15.39 29.73
C GLU A 221 9.44 -13.98 29.65
N PHE A 222 9.70 -13.26 28.55
CA PHE A 222 9.17 -11.92 28.32
C PHE A 222 7.65 -11.92 28.20
N TRP A 223 7.08 -12.90 27.49
CA TRP A 223 5.64 -12.97 27.24
C TRP A 223 4.84 -13.52 28.43
N ALA A 224 5.44 -14.33 29.30
CA ALA A 224 4.74 -15.02 30.39
C ALA A 224 3.84 -14.11 31.25
N PRO A 225 4.25 -12.90 31.68
CA PRO A 225 3.38 -12.01 32.46
C PRO A 225 2.14 -11.53 31.70
N LEU A 226 2.28 -11.23 30.40
CA LEU A 226 1.15 -10.81 29.57
C LEU A 226 0.17 -11.97 29.38
N LEU A 227 0.68 -13.16 29.09
CA LEU A 227 -0.15 -14.35 28.88
C LEU A 227 -0.88 -14.76 30.17
N ALA A 228 -0.23 -14.64 31.32
CA ALA A 228 -0.87 -14.82 32.62
C ALA A 228 -2.01 -13.80 32.80
N TRP A 229 -1.81 -12.54 32.43
CA TRP A 229 -2.89 -11.54 32.51
C TRP A 229 -4.07 -11.84 31.58
N LEU A 230 -3.83 -12.26 30.33
CA LEU A 230 -4.91 -12.68 29.41
C LEU A 230 -5.73 -13.84 30.00
N ARG A 231 -5.04 -14.86 30.52
CA ARG A 231 -5.66 -16.05 31.13
C ARG A 231 -6.36 -15.75 32.44
N ASP A 232 -5.74 -14.99 33.34
CA ASP A 232 -6.18 -14.84 34.73
C ASP A 232 -7.08 -13.62 34.92
N THR A 233 -7.09 -12.67 33.97
CA THR A 233 -7.91 -11.45 34.05
C THR A 233 -8.98 -11.36 32.96
N LEU A 234 -8.61 -11.49 31.67
CA LEU A 234 -9.57 -11.30 30.58
C LEU A 234 -10.55 -12.47 30.46
N THR A 235 -10.02 -13.69 30.50
CA THR A 235 -10.82 -14.93 30.32
C THR A 235 -11.90 -15.09 31.41
N PRO A 236 -11.62 -14.96 32.72
CA PRO A 236 -12.64 -15.14 33.77
C PRO A 236 -13.71 -14.04 33.76
N ARG A 237 -13.42 -12.90 33.15
CA ARG A 237 -14.35 -11.78 32.97
C ARG A 237 -15.19 -11.91 31.69
N GLY A 238 -14.95 -12.93 30.87
CA GLY A 238 -15.63 -13.13 29.60
C GLY A 238 -15.29 -12.07 28.54
N LEU A 239 -14.11 -11.44 28.63
CA LEU A 239 -13.65 -10.45 27.66
C LEU A 239 -13.00 -11.10 26.42
N ILE A 240 -12.51 -12.33 26.58
CA ILE A 240 -12.06 -13.26 25.54
C ILE A 240 -12.55 -14.67 25.91
N SER A 241 -12.68 -15.58 24.94
CA SER A 241 -13.00 -16.98 25.20
C SER A 241 -11.73 -17.77 25.59
N PRO A 242 -11.85 -18.91 26.28
CA PRO A 242 -10.68 -19.77 26.56
C PRO A 242 -9.93 -20.21 25.31
N GLU A 243 -10.65 -20.44 24.21
CA GLU A 243 -10.09 -20.83 22.91
C GLU A 243 -9.30 -19.70 22.23
N ASP A 244 -9.56 -18.43 22.59
CA ASP A 244 -8.77 -17.31 22.06
C ASP A 244 -7.30 -17.36 22.51
N LEU A 245 -6.99 -18.11 23.58
CA LEU A 245 -5.61 -18.36 24.01
C LEU A 245 -4.86 -19.35 23.11
N GLU A 246 -5.56 -20.03 22.20
CA GLU A 246 -4.97 -20.93 21.20
C GLU A 246 -4.60 -20.19 19.90
N LEU A 247 -4.94 -18.90 19.78
CA LEU A 247 -4.66 -18.07 18.61
C LEU A 247 -3.17 -17.75 18.41
N PHE A 248 -2.36 -17.94 19.45
CA PHE A 248 -0.92 -17.76 19.39
C PHE A 248 -0.19 -18.97 19.96
N GLN A 249 1.07 -19.11 19.56
CA GLN A 249 1.95 -20.17 20.02
C GLN A 249 3.22 -19.54 20.59
N VAL A 250 3.78 -20.14 21.64
CA VAL A 250 5.02 -19.64 22.27
C VAL A 250 6.13 -20.65 22.05
N THR A 251 7.30 -20.19 21.60
CA THR A 251 8.50 -21.01 21.47
C THR A 251 9.76 -20.15 21.46
N ASP A 252 10.85 -20.65 22.05
CA ASP A 252 12.17 -20.01 21.96
C ASP A 252 13.07 -20.72 20.93
N ASP A 253 12.56 -21.80 20.32
CA ASP A 253 13.27 -22.57 19.31
C ASP A 253 12.91 -22.05 17.91
N VAL A 254 13.94 -21.57 17.20
CA VAL A 254 13.83 -21.06 15.83
C VAL A 254 13.32 -22.13 14.86
N ASP A 255 13.82 -23.36 14.98
CA ASP A 255 13.46 -24.44 14.06
C ASP A 255 12.00 -24.86 14.29
N ASP A 256 11.57 -24.86 15.56
CA ASP A 256 10.17 -25.09 15.94
C ASP A 256 9.24 -24.00 15.41
N ALA A 257 9.64 -22.73 15.48
CA ALA A 257 8.87 -21.61 14.93
C ALA A 257 8.68 -21.77 13.40
N VAL A 258 9.77 -22.00 12.65
CA VAL A 258 9.73 -22.19 11.19
C VAL A 258 8.88 -23.40 10.80
N ARG A 259 9.01 -24.52 11.54
CA ARG A 259 8.21 -25.72 11.32
C ARG A 259 6.72 -25.46 11.50
N ARG A 260 6.31 -24.76 12.57
CA ARG A 260 4.90 -24.41 12.83
C ARG A 260 4.31 -23.55 11.71
N ILE A 261 5.08 -22.59 11.20
CA ILE A 261 4.69 -21.77 10.04
C ILE A 261 4.46 -22.66 8.80
N GLY A 262 5.40 -23.56 8.52
CA GLY A 262 5.31 -24.48 7.37
C GLY A 262 4.07 -25.39 7.43
N VAL A 263 3.76 -25.95 8.60
CA VAL A 263 2.57 -26.80 8.81
C VAL A 263 1.29 -26.01 8.59
N ALA A 264 1.15 -24.85 9.24
CA ALA A 264 -0.04 -24.02 9.12
C ALA A 264 -0.29 -23.55 7.68
N PHE A 265 0.78 -23.25 6.94
CA PHE A 265 0.69 -22.91 5.52
C PHE A 265 0.20 -24.07 4.66
N ALA A 266 0.73 -25.28 4.87
CA ALA A 266 0.33 -26.47 4.13
C ALA A 266 -1.16 -26.81 4.35
N GLU A 267 -1.62 -26.73 5.61
CA GLU A 267 -3.03 -26.95 5.96
C GLU A 267 -3.98 -25.92 5.33
N ARG A 268 -3.48 -24.71 5.05
CA ARG A 268 -4.24 -23.67 4.35
C ARG A 268 -4.31 -23.91 2.85
N THR A 269 -3.23 -24.37 2.23
CA THR A 269 -3.22 -24.66 0.78
C THR A 269 -4.12 -25.84 0.41
N ASP A 270 -4.40 -26.74 1.35
CA ASP A 270 -5.31 -27.88 1.16
C ASP A 270 -6.80 -27.50 1.27
N GLN A 271 -7.14 -26.28 1.72
CA GLN A 271 -8.53 -25.82 1.77
C GLN A 271 -8.96 -25.19 0.44
N PRO A 272 -10.19 -25.46 -0.04
CA PRO A 272 -10.71 -24.82 -1.25
C PRO A 272 -10.75 -23.29 -1.07
N PRO A 273 -10.41 -22.50 -2.10
CA PRO A 273 -10.43 -21.05 -2.00
C PRO A 273 -11.81 -20.58 -1.58
N VAL A 274 -11.86 -19.58 -0.69
CA VAL A 274 -13.10 -18.93 -0.28
C VAL A 274 -13.77 -18.42 -1.56
N ALA A 275 -14.97 -18.93 -1.85
CA ALA A 275 -15.75 -18.50 -3.00
C ALA A 275 -15.90 -16.97 -2.93
N THR A 276 -15.40 -16.26 -3.94
CA THR A 276 -15.77 -14.87 -4.15
C THR A 276 -17.26 -14.88 -4.42
N GLY A 277 -18.07 -14.56 -3.41
CA GLY A 277 -19.51 -14.60 -3.51
C GLY A 277 -19.95 -13.78 -4.72
N GLU A 278 -20.46 -14.46 -5.75
CA GLU A 278 -21.31 -13.81 -6.73
C GLU A 278 -22.52 -13.29 -5.96
N GLU A 279 -22.76 -11.98 -6.04
CA GLU A 279 -24.00 -11.38 -5.56
C GLU A 279 -25.16 -12.14 -6.20
N HIS A 280 -26.00 -12.78 -5.38
CA HIS A 280 -27.26 -13.31 -5.85
C HIS A 280 -28.05 -12.16 -6.52
N PRO A 281 -28.40 -12.27 -7.81
CA PRO A 281 -29.31 -11.30 -8.39
C PRO A 281 -30.66 -11.44 -7.69
N GLY A 282 -31.20 -10.28 -7.31
CA GLY A 282 -32.37 -10.05 -6.46
C GLY A 282 -33.42 -11.16 -6.42
N SER A 283 -33.87 -11.44 -5.19
CA SER A 283 -35.23 -11.91 -4.96
C SER A 283 -36.20 -10.91 -5.61
N THR A 284 -36.74 -11.27 -6.77
CA THR A 284 -37.98 -10.68 -7.25
C THR A 284 -39.10 -11.15 -6.34
N ASP A 285 -39.89 -10.18 -5.90
CA ASP A 285 -41.19 -10.35 -5.26
C ASP A 285 -42.04 -11.44 -5.93
N ASP A 286 -42.68 -12.26 -5.10
CA ASP A 286 -44.08 -12.70 -5.23
C ASP A 286 -44.61 -13.17 -3.85
#